data_AF-A0A9E5VCF7-F1
#
_entry.id   AF-A0A9E5VCF7-F1
#
_cell.length_a   1.000
_cell.length_b   1.000
_cell.length_c   1.000
_cell.angle_alpha   90.00
_cell.angle_beta   90.00
_cell.angle_gamma   90.00
#
_symmetry.space_group_name_H-M   'P 1'
#
loop_
_entity.id
_entity.type
_entity.pdbx_description
1 polymer ?
#
loop_
_entity_poly.entity_id
_entity_poly.type
_entity_poly.pdbx_seq_one_letter_code
_entity_poly.pdbx_strand_id
1 'polypeptide(L)'
;FIPMLMDTGGNSGSQSSTLVIRGLALGELQPGDIWKVLWKELCISGLVGIILSAVNFVRIYWIGQTNILVSITVSVTLFLTVVLAKVIGGALPLVAKKLKIDPAIMAGPLITTIVDAVALVVYFSMATWLLGI
;
A
#
# COMPACT_ATOMS: atom_id res chain seq x y z
N PHE A 1 -2.12 7.42 -14.64
CA PHE A 1 -2.07 7.31 -13.17
C PHE A 1 -1.91 5.88 -12.67
N ILE A 2 -2.58 4.91 -13.31
CA ILE A 2 -2.60 3.49 -12.91
C ILE A 2 -1.20 2.90 -12.66
N PRO A 3 -0.22 2.94 -13.60
CA PRO A 3 1.09 2.34 -13.35
C PRO A 3 1.80 2.94 -12.14
N MET A 4 1.66 4.25 -11.92
CA MET A 4 2.24 4.95 -10.77
C MET A 4 1.59 4.54 -9.45
N LEU A 5 0.26 4.37 -9.43
CA LEU A 5 -0.48 3.89 -8.25
C LEU A 5 -0.08 2.45 -7.89
N MET A 6 -0.02 1.57 -8.90
CA MET A 6 0.40 0.18 -8.79
C MET A 6 1.83 0.07 -8.27
N ASP A 7 2.77 0.78 -8.90
CA ASP A 7 4.19 0.73 -8.53
C ASP A 7 4.43 1.33 -7.12
N THR A 8 3.79 2.46 -6.79
CA THR A 8 3.94 3.06 -5.46
C THR A 8 3.35 2.17 -4.37
N GLY A 9 2.18 1.56 -4.63
CA GLY A 9 1.58 0.57 -3.74
C GLY A 9 2.49 -0.65 -3.58
N GLY A 10 2.89 -1.28 -4.69
CA GLY A 10 3.70 -2.49 -4.71
C GLY A 10 5.04 -2.31 -4.00
N ASN A 11 5.73 -1.19 -4.22
CA ASN A 11 6.98 -0.85 -3.54
C ASN A 11 6.77 -0.62 -2.04
N SER A 12 5.70 0.08 -1.65
CA SER A 12 5.38 0.33 -0.24
C SER A 12 5.00 -0.95 0.51
N GLY A 13 4.21 -1.83 -0.12
CA GLY A 13 3.81 -3.12 0.45
C GLY A 13 5.00 -4.08 0.56
N SER A 14 5.84 -4.14 -0.48
CA SER A 14 7.06 -4.95 -0.48
C SER A 14 8.05 -4.50 0.60
N GLN A 15 8.17 -3.19 0.84
CA GLN A 15 8.97 -2.64 1.92
C GLN A 15 8.47 -3.14 3.30
N SER A 16 7.18 -3.02 3.56
CA SER A 16 6.59 -3.49 4.83
C SER A 16 6.81 -4.99 5.02
N SER A 17 6.54 -5.78 3.98
CA SER A 17 6.74 -7.22 4.00
C SER A 17 8.19 -7.63 4.27
N THR A 18 9.14 -6.97 3.62
CA THR A 18 10.57 -7.24 3.83
C THR A 18 10.98 -7.00 5.28
N LEU A 19 10.48 -5.91 5.89
CA LEU A 19 10.75 -5.60 7.30
C LEU A 19 10.13 -6.64 8.23
N VAL A 20 8.91 -7.10 7.96
CA VAL A 20 8.24 -8.13 8.77
C VAL A 20 8.91 -9.49 8.63
N ILE A 21 9.30 -9.90 7.41
CA ILE A 21 10.05 -11.13 7.18
C ILE A 21 11.38 -11.10 7.93
N ARG A 22 12.10 -9.97 7.86
CA ARG A 22 13.35 -9.80 8.59
C ARG A 22 13.12 -9.91 10.10
N GLY A 23 12.08 -9.26 10.63
CA GLY A 23 11.75 -9.35 12.05
C GLY A 23 11.38 -10.77 12.49
N LEU A 24 10.67 -11.53 11.64
CA LEU A 24 10.39 -12.95 11.85
C LEU A 24 11.67 -13.80 11.84
N ALA A 25 12.60 -13.52 10.92
CA ALA A 25 13.86 -14.26 10.78
C ALA A 25 14.83 -13.98 11.94
N LEU A 26 14.83 -12.75 12.47
CA LEU A 26 15.64 -12.35 13.63
C LEU A 26 14.99 -12.72 14.98
N GLY A 27 13.77 -13.26 14.99
CA GLY A 27 13.03 -13.58 16.21
C GLY A 27 12.49 -12.36 16.97
N GLU A 28 12.57 -11.17 16.37
CA GLU A 28 12.04 -9.91 16.92
C GLU A 28 10.51 -9.82 16.82
N LEU A 29 9.92 -10.58 15.90
CA LEU A 29 8.48 -10.68 15.69
C LEU A 29 8.04 -12.14 15.78
N GLN A 30 6.84 -12.35 16.32
CA GLN A 30 6.15 -13.63 16.34
C GLN A 30 4.85 -13.54 15.53
N PRO A 31 4.32 -14.66 15.00
CA PRO A 31 3.02 -14.66 14.30
C PRO A 31 1.84 -14.13 15.14
N GLY A 32 1.96 -14.15 16.47
CA GLY A 32 0.98 -13.58 17.40
C GLY A 32 0.97 -12.04 17.42
N ASP A 33 2.03 -11.38 16.94
CA ASP A 33 2.17 -9.92 16.97
C ASP A 33 1.41 -9.19 15.85
N ILE A 34 0.52 -9.88 15.12
CA ILE A 34 -0.16 -9.33 13.94
C ILE A 34 -0.84 -7.99 14.21
N TRP A 35 -1.53 -7.85 15.35
CA TRP A 35 -2.22 -6.60 15.67
C TRP A 35 -1.23 -5.45 15.94
N LYS A 36 -0.11 -5.74 16.62
CA LYS A 36 0.96 -4.78 16.90
C LYS A 36 1.61 -4.30 15.60
N VAL A 37 1.87 -5.23 14.66
CA VAL A 37 2.43 -4.92 13.35
C VAL A 37 1.46 -4.09 12.52
N LEU A 38 0.20 -4.50 12.43
CA LEU A 38 -0.83 -3.78 11.69
C LEU A 38 -1.03 -2.35 12.20
N TRP A 39 -1.08 -2.17 13.52
CA TRP A 39 -1.19 -0.83 14.10
C TRP A 39 0.01 0.06 13.75
N LYS A 40 1.22 -0.48 13.90
CA LYS A 40 2.46 0.22 13.53
C LYS A 40 2.45 0.62 12.04
N GLU A 41 2.07 -0.31 11.15
CA GLU A 41 2.02 -0.05 9.71
C GLU A 41 0.93 0.94 9.32
N LEU A 42 -0.21 0.95 10.00
CA LEU A 42 -1.24 1.97 9.82
C LEU A 42 -0.72 3.36 10.16
N CYS A 43 -0.01 3.52 11.28
CA CYS A 43 0.57 4.81 11.65
C CYS A 43 1.65 5.28 10.65
N ILE A 44 2.56 4.37 10.26
CA ILE A 44 3.64 4.69 9.31
C ILE A 44 3.06 5.01 7.92
N SER A 45 2.09 4.21 7.46
CA SER A 45 1.45 4.42 6.16
C SER A 45 0.60 5.69 6.11
N GLY A 46 -0.03 6.10 7.21
CA GLY A 46 -0.70 7.40 7.30
C GLY A 46 0.25 8.56 7.03
N LEU A 47 1.40 8.59 7.70
CA LEU A 47 2.43 9.63 7.50
C LEU A 47 3.00 9.61 6.07
N VAL A 48 3.44 8.45 5.60
CA VAL A 48 4.02 8.31 4.26
C VAL A 48 2.97 8.62 3.19
N GLY A 49 1.74 8.15 3.37
CA GLY A 49 0.63 8.36 2.47
C GLY A 49 0.28 9.84 2.33
N ILE A 50 0.22 10.59 3.43
CA ILE A 50 -0.07 12.03 3.40
C ILE A 50 1.00 12.77 2.59
N ILE A 51 2.28 12.49 2.87
CA ILE A 51 3.41 13.15 2.19
C ILE A 51 3.37 12.82 0.69
N LEU A 52 3.26 11.54 0.32
CA LEU A 52 3.21 11.11 -1.08
C LEU A 52 2.00 11.69 -1.82
N SER A 53 0.84 11.74 -1.17
CA SER A 53 -0.40 12.24 -1.78
C SER A 53 -0.37 13.76 -1.96
N ALA A 54 0.23 14.49 -1.02
CA ALA A 54 0.46 15.93 -1.16
C ALA A 54 1.41 16.24 -2.32
N VAL A 55 2.56 15.53 -2.39
CA VAL A 55 3.51 15.68 -3.50
C VAL A 55 2.86 15.30 -4.83
N ASN A 56 2.11 14.20 -4.87
CA ASN A 56 1.40 13.75 -6.07
C ASN A 56 0.34 14.76 -6.52
N PHE A 57 -0.38 15.37 -5.59
CA PHE A 57 -1.37 16.39 -5.89
C PHE A 57 -0.72 17.60 -6.55
N VAL A 58 0.35 18.13 -5.95
CA VAL A 58 1.11 19.26 -6.51
C VAL A 58 1.67 18.90 -7.88
N ARG A 59 2.22 17.69 -8.05
CA ARG A 59 2.74 17.21 -9.35
C ARG A 59 1.64 17.21 -10.42
N ILE A 60 0.48 16.63 -10.14
CA ILE A 60 -0.59 16.49 -11.15
C ILE A 60 -1.23 17.84 -11.46
N TYR A 61 -1.54 18.64 -10.44
CA TYR A 61 -2.22 19.91 -10.61
C TYR A 61 -1.32 20.98 -11.23
N TRP A 62 -0.10 21.15 -10.72
CA TRP A 62 0.78 22.24 -11.13
C TRP A 62 1.61 21.90 -12.37
N ILE A 63 2.24 20.72 -12.39
CA ILE A 63 3.13 20.32 -13.50
C ILE A 63 2.30 19.68 -14.63
N GLY A 64 1.38 18.78 -14.26
CA GLY A 64 0.50 18.11 -15.22
C GLY A 64 -0.65 18.96 -15.73
N GLN A 65 -0.86 20.17 -15.20
CA GLN A 65 -1.95 21.10 -15.54
C GLN A 65 -3.32 20.41 -15.68
N THR A 66 -3.56 19.39 -14.85
CA THR A 66 -4.76 18.55 -14.93
C THR A 66 -5.87 19.13 -14.07
N ASN A 67 -7.12 18.82 -14.40
CA ASN A 67 -8.29 19.24 -13.63
C ASN A 67 -8.13 18.94 -12.12
N ILE A 68 -8.56 19.88 -11.28
CA ILE A 68 -8.48 19.78 -9.82
C ILE A 68 -9.15 18.52 -9.27
N LEU A 69 -10.32 18.14 -9.78
CA LEU A 69 -11.06 16.96 -9.34
C LEU A 69 -10.30 15.67 -9.65
N VAL A 70 -9.69 15.58 -10.84
CA VAL A 70 -8.84 14.44 -11.21
C VAL A 70 -7.60 14.39 -10.32
N SER A 71 -6.99 15.54 -10.04
CA SER A 71 -5.82 15.65 -9.17
C SER A 71 -6.13 15.16 -7.74
N ILE A 72 -7.27 15.58 -7.18
CA ILE A 72 -7.75 15.11 -5.86
C ILE A 72 -8.03 13.61 -5.91
N THR A 73 -8.75 13.14 -6.94
CA THR A 73 -9.13 11.72 -7.09
C THR A 73 -7.91 10.82 -7.07
N VAL A 74 -6.89 11.15 -7.86
CA VAL A 74 -5.65 10.34 -7.94
C VAL A 74 -4.86 10.41 -6.63
N SER A 75 -4.80 11.57 -5.98
CA SER A 75 -4.06 11.71 -4.72
C SER A 75 -4.74 11.02 -3.54
N VAL A 76 -6.07 11.08 -3.43
CA VAL A 76 -6.80 10.32 -2.41
C VAL A 76 -6.68 8.81 -2.68
N THR A 77 -6.76 8.40 -3.95
CA THR A 77 -6.51 7.02 -4.35
C THR A 77 -5.11 6.58 -3.89
N LEU A 78 -4.08 7.38 -4.15
CA LEU A 78 -2.71 7.08 -3.76
C LEU A 78 -2.57 6.88 -2.25
N PHE A 79 -3.17 7.77 -1.45
CA PHE A 79 -3.19 7.65 0.00
C PHE A 79 -3.75 6.29 0.45
N LEU A 80 -4.95 5.96 -0.03
CA LEU A 80 -5.66 4.73 0.33
C LEU A 80 -4.87 3.49 -0.14
N THR A 81 -4.35 3.51 -1.35
CA THR A 81 -3.52 2.42 -1.90
C THR A 81 -2.27 2.19 -1.07
N VAL A 82 -1.56 3.25 -0.64
CA VAL A 82 -0.36 3.12 0.20
C VAL A 82 -0.69 2.53 1.57
N VAL A 83 -1.79 2.98 2.20
CA VAL A 83 -2.25 2.45 3.49
C VAL A 83 -2.59 0.97 3.37
N LEU A 84 -3.41 0.60 2.40
CA LEU A 84 -3.80 -0.80 2.18
C LEU A 84 -2.60 -1.68 1.81
N ALA A 85 -1.71 -1.19 0.95
CA ALA A 85 -0.53 -1.95 0.54
C ALA A 85 0.39 -2.25 1.72
N LYS A 86 0.62 -1.30 2.63
CA LYS A 86 1.44 -1.52 3.83
C LYS A 86 0.77 -2.46 4.82
N VAL A 87 -0.55 -2.35 5.01
CA VAL A 87 -1.33 -3.28 5.85
C VAL A 87 -1.24 -4.71 5.30
N ILE A 88 -1.44 -4.89 4.00
CA ILE A 88 -1.34 -6.19 3.33
C ILE A 88 0.10 -6.72 3.41
N GLY A 89 1.08 -5.88 3.08
CA GLY A 89 2.50 -6.23 3.12
C GLY A 89 2.96 -6.65 4.52
N GLY A 90 2.46 -6.02 5.57
CA GLY A 90 2.79 -6.38 6.96
C GLY A 90 2.05 -7.63 7.45
N ALA A 91 0.79 -7.83 7.05
CA ALA A 91 -0.01 -8.97 7.49
C ALA A 91 0.37 -10.28 6.79
N LEU A 92 0.65 -10.23 5.49
CA LEU A 92 0.78 -11.41 4.65
C LEU A 92 1.92 -12.36 5.09
N PRO A 93 3.12 -11.88 5.46
CA PRO A 93 4.18 -12.73 6.01
C PRO A 93 3.82 -13.38 7.35
N LEU A 94 3.10 -12.67 8.23
CA LEU A 94 2.68 -13.20 9.54
C LEU A 94 1.63 -14.29 9.37
N VAL A 95 0.67 -14.08 8.48
CA VAL A 95 -0.34 -15.09 8.12
C VAL A 95 0.33 -16.31 7.50
N ALA A 96 1.26 -16.12 6.56
CA ALA A 96 2.02 -17.21 5.95
C ALA A 96 2.73 -18.05 7.02
N LYS A 97 3.46 -17.40 7.94
CA LYS A 97 4.17 -18.07 9.02
C LYS A 97 3.23 -18.83 9.95
N LYS A 98 2.06 -18.27 10.27
CA LYS A 98 1.02 -18.92 11.09
C LYS A 98 0.47 -20.17 10.43
N LEU A 99 0.33 -20.16 9.10
CA LEU A 99 -0.08 -21.31 8.29
C LEU A 99 1.07 -22.30 7.98
N LYS A 100 2.26 -22.09 8.55
CA LYS A 100 3.47 -22.89 8.30
C LYS A 100 3.95 -22.86 6.85
N ILE A 101 3.63 -21.79 6.12
CA ILE A 101 4.13 -21.50 4.76
C ILE A 101 5.36 -20.59 4.89
N ASP A 102 6.35 -20.76 4.00
CA ASP A 102 7.52 -19.88 3.95
C ASP A 102 7.10 -18.45 3.55
N PRO A 103 7.28 -17.44 4.44
CA PRO A 103 6.93 -16.05 4.15
C PRO A 103 7.71 -15.46 2.98
N ALA A 104 8.94 -15.91 2.72
CA ALA A 104 9.79 -15.37 1.65
C ALA A 104 9.24 -15.69 0.26
N ILE A 105 8.62 -16.87 0.09
CA ILE A 105 7.99 -17.29 -1.16
C ILE A 105 6.72 -16.45 -1.44
N MET A 106 5.96 -16.16 -0.39
CA MET A 106 4.70 -15.40 -0.46
C MET A 106 4.94 -13.91 -0.71
N ALA A 107 5.99 -13.34 -0.13
CA ALA A 107 6.21 -11.90 -0.14
C ALA A 107 6.64 -11.30 -1.48
N GLY A 108 7.14 -12.11 -2.42
CA GLY A 108 7.56 -11.61 -3.72
C GLY A 108 6.36 -11.35 -4.65
N PRO A 109 6.10 -12.19 -5.65
CA PRO A 109 5.10 -11.92 -6.70
C PRO A 109 3.66 -11.72 -6.20
N LEU A 110 3.33 -12.31 -5.05
CA LEU A 110 1.96 -12.31 -4.54
C LEU A 110 1.56 -10.93 -3.99
N ILE A 111 2.50 -10.22 -3.36
CA ILE A 111 2.22 -8.89 -2.78
C ILE A 111 1.90 -7.90 -3.88
N THR A 112 2.74 -7.80 -4.90
CA THR A 112 2.52 -6.86 -6.00
C THR A 112 1.21 -7.17 -6.72
N THR A 113 0.90 -8.44 -6.97
CA THR A 113 -0.36 -8.86 -7.61
C THR A 113 -1.59 -8.44 -6.80
N ILE A 114 -1.59 -8.68 -5.49
CA ILE A 114 -2.71 -8.29 -4.61
C ILE A 114 -2.83 -6.77 -4.56
N VAL A 115 -1.70 -6.07 -4.40
CA VAL A 115 -1.69 -4.61 -4.31
C VAL A 115 -2.13 -3.97 -5.63
N ASP A 116 -1.78 -4.54 -6.77
CA ASP A 116 -2.24 -4.10 -8.09
C ASP A 116 -3.76 -4.19 -8.23
N ALA A 117 -4.35 -5.32 -7.82
CA ALA A 117 -5.78 -5.51 -7.83
C ALA A 117 -6.48 -4.50 -6.88
N VAL A 118 -5.96 -4.33 -5.67
CA VAL A 118 -6.48 -3.36 -4.69
C VAL A 118 -6.37 -1.93 -5.21
N ALA A 119 -5.24 -1.56 -5.80
CA ALA A 119 -5.01 -0.23 -6.35
C ALA A 119 -6.03 0.10 -7.46
N LEU A 120 -6.33 -0.85 -8.34
CA LEU A 120 -7.35 -0.68 -9.38
C LEU A 120 -8.74 -0.54 -8.79
N VAL A 121 -9.12 -1.41 -7.84
CA VAL A 121 -10.43 -1.34 -7.18
C VAL A 121 -10.62 0.01 -6.50
N VAL A 122 -9.62 0.48 -5.75
CA VAL A 122 -9.68 1.79 -5.09
C VAL A 122 -9.73 2.91 -6.12
N TYR A 123 -8.90 2.86 -7.16
CA TYR A 123 -8.88 3.90 -8.19
C TYR A 123 -10.21 4.06 -8.90
N PHE A 124 -10.80 2.96 -9.38
CA PHE A 124 -12.09 3.00 -10.06
C PHE A 124 -13.21 3.40 -9.10
N SER A 125 -13.21 2.90 -7.86
CA SER A 125 -14.19 3.32 -6.85
C SER A 125 -14.14 4.82 -6.57
N MET A 126 -12.93 5.38 -6.44
CA MET A 126 -12.74 6.81 -6.22
C MET A 126 -13.09 7.64 -7.46
N ALA A 127 -12.79 7.14 -8.66
CA ALA A 127 -13.18 7.80 -9.92
C ALA A 127 -14.71 7.87 -10.05
N THR A 128 -15.42 6.77 -9.77
CA THR A 128 -16.89 6.76 -9.78
C THR A 128 -17.47 7.67 -8.73
N TRP A 129 -16.91 7.69 -7.52
CA TRP A 129 -17.44 8.51 -6.44
C TRP A 129 -17.19 10.02 -6.63
N LEU A 130 -16.01 10.42 -7.11
CA LEU A 130 -15.61 11.84 -7.22
C LEU A 130 -15.82 12.44 -8.60
N LEU A 131 -15.70 11.65 -9.67
CA LEU A 131 -15.82 12.11 -11.05
C LEU A 131 -17.14 11.68 -11.70
N GLY A 132 -17.88 10.76 -11.09
CA GLY A 132 -19.16 10.28 -11.61
C GLY A 132 -19.05 9.43 -12.88
N ILE A 133 -17.90 8.76 -13.08
CA ILE A 133 -17.60 7.89 -14.23
C ILE A 133 -17.32 6.45 -13.80
#